data_AF-A0A2P6TPA8-F1
#
_entry.id   AF-A0A2P6TPA8-F1
#
_cell.length_a   1.000
_cell.length_b   1.000
_cell.length_c   1.000
_cell.angle_alpha   90.00
_cell.angle_beta   90.00
_cell.angle_gamma   90.00
#
_symmetry.space_group_name_H-M   'P 1'
#
loop_
_entity.id
_entity.type
_entity.pdbx_description
1 polymer ?
#
loop_
_entity_poly.entity_id
_entity_poly.type
_entity_poly.pdbx_seq_one_letter_code
_entity_poly.pdbx_strand_id
1 'polypeptide(L)'
;MLAAGLLAHALRGVRQRGLGRSVLAAGAAALRLLQPSDRGASQAALDSLPATFEWCRSRGLTGPQTAKLLDHVANKSYKSVVQFAALVQPVWQLMDSYVAAWAEQQHQAGDSKQRKHTSLAEALRDSTVAAAALGMPPGHVEAWLAAVSQQLPAAAIGGLLLGMPNVVCGGLDTAPAAISWAVNVLGVADPAAFFAAARGLLKLEVPTLQRNLDSLPQALGWPAEQARHLVLKWPRLLGSSPDTVQAALAWLRQLFPDAEQLANVIDRGALLLTSNLNSKDTQHKLRLLSEVVGVSTEECLTSGIGYLTGKLESTAVRYVLAQERAPYLLFSRSGEPSLSWIKSANEPHNLARLGMSRDEFNAFVRGWAASLKGQRLLEGLRAGSVEGWPRLPSHAEAQQRLQAATAKQRASKAAAAAGKQRGRGRPRKAAA
;
A
#
# COMPACT_ATOMS: atom_id res chain seq x y z
N MET A 1 0.48 -41.47 -18.25
CA MET A 1 -0.29 -41.87 -17.04
C MET A 1 0.45 -41.59 -15.73
N LEU A 2 1.79 -41.61 -15.68
CA LEU A 2 2.57 -41.36 -14.45
C LEU A 2 2.43 -39.93 -13.88
N ALA A 3 2.37 -38.89 -14.71
CA ALA A 3 2.20 -37.49 -14.25
C ALA A 3 0.84 -37.23 -13.56
N ALA A 4 -0.23 -37.85 -14.07
CA ALA A 4 -1.54 -37.80 -13.43
C ALA A 4 -1.54 -38.51 -12.06
N GLY A 5 -0.75 -39.59 -11.93
CA GLY A 5 -0.54 -40.30 -10.67
C GLY A 5 0.21 -39.47 -9.62
N LEU A 6 1.28 -38.77 -10.00
CA LEU A 6 2.05 -37.90 -9.10
C LEU A 6 1.26 -36.67 -8.65
N LEU A 7 0.49 -36.05 -9.56
CA LEU A 7 -0.40 -34.94 -9.20
C LEU A 7 -1.54 -35.41 -8.28
N ALA A 8 -2.13 -36.57 -8.56
CA ALA A 8 -3.16 -37.16 -7.71
C ALA A 8 -2.61 -37.56 -6.32
N HIS A 9 -1.35 -37.97 -6.23
CA HIS A 9 -0.70 -38.30 -4.96
C HIS A 9 -0.32 -37.05 -4.15
N ALA A 10 0.16 -35.99 -4.81
CA ALA A 10 0.41 -34.69 -4.19
C ALA A 10 -0.90 -34.06 -3.69
N LEU A 11 -1.97 -34.09 -4.49
CA LEU A 11 -3.30 -33.61 -4.09
C LEU A 11 -3.90 -34.45 -2.94
N ARG A 12 -3.65 -35.77 -2.89
CA ARG A 12 -4.06 -36.64 -1.77
C ARG A 12 -3.34 -36.31 -0.47
N GLY A 13 -2.01 -36.13 -0.51
CA GLY A 13 -1.21 -35.77 0.66
C GLY A 13 -1.60 -34.41 1.25
N VAL A 14 -2.08 -33.49 0.42
CA VAL A 14 -2.51 -32.17 0.88
C VAL A 14 -3.93 -32.15 1.43
N ARG A 15 -4.84 -32.98 0.87
CA ARG A 15 -6.20 -33.17 1.41
C ARG A 15 -6.18 -33.73 2.84
N GLN A 16 -5.17 -34.52 3.19
CA GLN A 16 -4.99 -35.05 4.55
C GLN A 16 -4.42 -34.04 5.57
N ARG A 17 -3.85 -32.91 5.14
CA ARG A 17 -3.23 -31.91 6.03
C ARG A 17 -4.10 -30.67 6.33
N GLY A 18 -5.37 -30.68 5.92
CA GLY A 18 -6.30 -29.58 6.21
C GLY A 18 -5.95 -28.24 5.54
N LEU A 19 -5.06 -28.22 4.55
CA LEU A 19 -4.68 -27.00 3.83
C LEU A 19 -5.78 -26.62 2.81
N GLY A 20 -6.81 -25.93 3.30
CA GLY A 20 -7.97 -25.47 2.53
C GLY A 20 -7.65 -24.41 1.47
N ARG A 21 -8.57 -24.27 0.48
CA ARG A 21 -8.70 -23.30 -0.65
C ARG A 21 -7.44 -22.91 -1.46
N SER A 22 -6.34 -22.55 -0.81
CA SER A 22 -5.03 -22.22 -1.40
C SER A 22 -4.47 -23.34 -2.30
N VAL A 23 -4.61 -24.59 -1.87
CA VAL A 23 -4.06 -25.73 -2.62
C VAL A 23 -4.90 -26.07 -3.84
N LEU A 24 -6.23 -25.91 -3.76
CA LEU A 24 -7.10 -26.08 -4.92
C LEU A 24 -6.79 -25.03 -6.00
N ALA A 25 -6.46 -23.80 -5.61
CA ALA A 25 -6.01 -22.78 -6.55
C ALA A 25 -4.66 -23.15 -7.19
N ALA A 26 -3.69 -23.65 -6.40
CA ALA A 26 -2.41 -24.13 -6.94
C ALA A 26 -2.58 -25.35 -7.87
N GLY A 27 -3.50 -26.27 -7.56
CA GLY A 27 -3.83 -27.42 -8.39
C GLY A 27 -4.54 -27.02 -9.69
N ALA A 28 -5.45 -26.05 -9.65
CA ALA A 28 -6.11 -25.50 -10.84
C ALA A 28 -5.13 -24.75 -11.75
N ALA A 29 -4.20 -23.98 -11.16
CA ALA A 29 -3.09 -23.36 -11.89
C ALA A 29 -2.19 -24.41 -12.55
N ALA A 30 -1.77 -25.44 -11.79
CA ALA A 30 -0.98 -26.54 -12.35
C ALA A 30 -1.71 -27.27 -13.49
N LEU A 31 -3.02 -27.48 -13.38
CA LEU A 31 -3.85 -28.04 -14.45
C LEU A 31 -3.95 -27.14 -15.68
N ARG A 32 -3.97 -25.81 -15.53
CA ARG A 32 -3.91 -24.86 -16.67
C ARG A 32 -2.56 -24.90 -17.36
N LEU A 33 -1.47 -25.01 -16.60
CA LEU A 33 -0.11 -25.20 -17.16
C LEU A 33 0.03 -26.53 -17.92
N LEU A 34 -0.91 -27.46 -17.75
CA LEU A 34 -0.96 -28.78 -18.37
C LEU A 34 -1.91 -28.90 -19.57
N GLN A 35 -2.65 -27.85 -19.94
CA GLN A 35 -3.54 -27.91 -21.11
C GLN A 35 -2.71 -27.83 -22.41
N PRO A 36 -2.71 -28.86 -23.28
CA PRO A 36 -1.76 -28.96 -24.38
C PRO A 36 -2.30 -28.39 -25.70
N SER A 37 -1.46 -27.63 -26.40
CA SER A 37 -1.48 -27.58 -27.87
C SER A 37 -0.47 -28.53 -28.50
N ASP A 38 0.51 -29.05 -27.73
CA ASP A 38 1.60 -29.88 -28.25
C ASP A 38 2.15 -30.85 -27.17
N ARG A 39 2.03 -32.17 -27.38
CA ARG A 39 2.29 -33.19 -26.33
C ARG A 39 3.76 -33.31 -25.92
N GLY A 40 4.71 -33.01 -26.81
CA GLY A 40 6.14 -33.11 -26.54
C GLY A 40 6.64 -32.01 -25.59
N ALA A 41 6.15 -30.77 -25.78
CA ALA A 41 6.49 -29.63 -24.94
C ALA A 41 5.98 -29.77 -23.49
N SER A 42 4.94 -30.58 -23.26
CA SER A 42 4.34 -30.76 -21.93
C SER A 42 5.21 -31.58 -20.96
N GLN A 43 5.97 -32.57 -21.43
CA GLN A 43 6.77 -33.42 -20.53
C GLN A 43 8.03 -32.68 -20.04
N ALA A 44 8.75 -32.01 -20.93
CA ALA A 44 9.87 -31.16 -20.54
C ALA A 44 9.45 -30.06 -19.55
N ALA A 45 8.20 -29.57 -19.65
CA ALA A 45 7.67 -28.54 -18.75
C ALA A 45 7.50 -29.10 -17.35
N LEU A 46 6.95 -30.31 -17.28
CA LEU A 46 6.77 -31.04 -16.03
C LEU A 46 8.11 -31.37 -15.37
N ASP A 47 9.11 -31.76 -16.17
CA ASP A 47 10.43 -32.12 -15.67
C ASP A 47 11.20 -30.89 -15.15
N SER A 48 10.93 -29.69 -15.68
CA SER A 48 11.56 -28.44 -15.21
C SER A 48 10.87 -27.78 -14.01
N LEU A 49 9.65 -28.20 -13.66
CA LEU A 49 8.88 -27.63 -12.55
C LEU A 49 9.61 -27.74 -11.20
N PRO A 50 10.13 -28.92 -10.78
CA PRO A 50 10.82 -29.03 -9.49
C PRO A 50 11.97 -28.04 -9.32
N ALA A 51 12.83 -27.93 -10.34
CA ALA A 51 13.97 -27.01 -10.35
C ALA A 51 13.51 -25.55 -10.30
N THR A 52 12.45 -25.20 -11.03
CA THR A 52 11.87 -23.85 -11.01
C THR A 52 11.30 -23.50 -9.63
N PHE A 53 10.61 -24.44 -8.99
CA PHE A 53 10.08 -24.26 -7.64
C PHE A 53 11.18 -24.13 -6.59
N GLU A 54 12.24 -24.92 -6.70
CA GLU A 54 13.41 -24.82 -5.82
C GLU A 54 14.12 -23.48 -5.98
N TRP A 55 14.30 -23.02 -7.23
CA TRP A 55 14.89 -21.72 -7.52
C TRP A 55 14.04 -20.56 -6.98
N CYS A 56 12.72 -20.56 -7.18
CA CYS A 56 11.87 -19.52 -6.60
C CYS A 56 11.90 -19.55 -5.06
N ARG A 57 12.03 -20.74 -4.46
CA ARG A 57 12.16 -20.90 -3.01
C ARG A 57 13.48 -20.33 -2.49
N SER A 58 14.58 -20.48 -3.22
CA SER A 58 15.87 -19.86 -2.83
C SER A 58 15.81 -18.33 -2.90
N ARG A 59 14.84 -17.76 -3.61
CA ARG A 59 14.49 -16.32 -3.61
C ARG A 59 13.47 -15.92 -2.52
N GLY A 60 13.08 -16.83 -1.65
CA GLY A 60 12.15 -16.55 -0.54
C GLY A 60 10.66 -16.68 -0.88
N LEU A 61 10.30 -17.21 -2.05
CA LEU A 61 8.90 -17.51 -2.36
C LEU A 61 8.46 -18.85 -1.75
N THR A 62 7.24 -18.88 -1.22
CA THR A 62 6.58 -20.13 -0.80
C THR A 62 6.01 -20.87 -2.00
N GLY A 63 5.77 -22.19 -1.88
CA GLY A 63 5.18 -22.99 -2.95
C GLY A 63 3.89 -22.39 -3.57
N PRO A 64 2.89 -21.95 -2.76
CA PRO A 64 1.71 -21.28 -3.29
C PRO A 64 1.99 -19.97 -4.02
N GLN A 65 2.97 -19.17 -3.54
CA GLN A 65 3.36 -17.92 -4.21
C GLN A 65 4.05 -18.20 -5.54
N THR A 66 4.94 -19.19 -5.60
CA THR A 66 5.57 -19.65 -6.84
C THR A 66 4.53 -20.12 -7.84
N ALA A 67 3.57 -20.97 -7.43
CA ALA A 67 2.51 -21.43 -8.32
C ALA A 67 1.68 -20.27 -8.90
N LYS A 68 1.32 -19.30 -8.06
CA LYS A 68 0.58 -18.10 -8.49
C LYS A 68 1.39 -17.23 -9.46
N LEU A 69 2.69 -17.07 -9.22
CA LEU A 69 3.58 -16.35 -10.11
C LEU A 69 3.66 -17.03 -11.48
N LEU A 70 3.90 -18.34 -11.50
CA LEU A 70 4.01 -19.12 -12.74
C LEU A 70 2.71 -19.08 -13.55
N ASP A 71 1.55 -19.17 -12.90
CA ASP A 71 0.24 -18.98 -13.54
C ASP A 71 0.14 -17.60 -14.19
N HIS A 72 0.58 -16.54 -13.51
CA HIS A 72 0.53 -15.19 -14.06
C HIS A 72 1.44 -15.01 -15.27
N VAL A 73 2.67 -15.54 -15.21
CA VAL A 73 3.63 -15.48 -16.31
C VAL A 73 3.10 -16.26 -17.52
N ALA A 74 2.58 -17.48 -17.29
CA ALA A 74 2.01 -18.31 -18.36
C ALA A 74 0.81 -17.63 -19.05
N ASN A 75 -0.05 -16.95 -18.28
CA ASN A 75 -1.18 -16.17 -18.81
C ASN A 75 -0.73 -14.97 -19.66
N LYS A 76 0.51 -14.48 -19.52
CA LYS A 76 1.01 -13.30 -20.24
C LYS A 76 1.79 -13.63 -21.50
N SER A 77 2.64 -14.66 -21.47
CA SER A 77 3.54 -14.94 -22.59
C SER A 77 3.07 -16.06 -23.51
N TYR A 78 1.92 -16.71 -23.24
CA TYR A 78 1.41 -17.91 -23.94
C TYR A 78 2.44 -19.06 -24.06
N LYS A 79 3.57 -18.97 -23.37
CA LYS A 79 4.70 -19.89 -23.46
C LYS A 79 4.68 -20.86 -22.29
N SER A 80 5.11 -22.09 -22.56
CA SER A 80 5.13 -23.17 -21.58
C SER A 80 6.10 -22.88 -20.43
N VAL A 81 5.84 -23.46 -19.26
CA VAL A 81 6.70 -23.36 -18.08
C VAL A 81 8.13 -23.83 -18.33
N VAL A 82 8.34 -24.66 -19.36
CA VAL A 82 9.68 -25.09 -19.85
C VAL A 82 10.59 -23.89 -20.06
N GLN A 83 10.04 -22.80 -20.60
CA GLN A 83 10.81 -21.63 -20.98
C GLN A 83 11.05 -20.67 -19.81
N PHE A 84 10.48 -20.93 -18.63
CA PHE A 84 10.70 -20.09 -17.45
C PHE A 84 12.19 -20.01 -17.10
N ALA A 85 12.88 -21.15 -17.05
CA ALA A 85 14.30 -21.19 -16.73
C ALA A 85 15.15 -20.46 -17.78
N ALA A 86 14.84 -20.63 -19.06
CA ALA A 86 15.62 -20.03 -20.14
C ALA A 86 15.33 -18.53 -20.34
N LEU A 87 14.09 -18.08 -20.12
CA LEU A 87 13.67 -16.72 -20.48
C LEU A 87 13.41 -15.82 -19.27
N VAL A 88 12.87 -16.37 -18.17
CA VAL A 88 12.40 -15.57 -17.03
C VAL A 88 13.45 -15.48 -15.94
N GLN A 89 14.19 -16.56 -15.67
CA GLN A 89 15.25 -16.53 -14.65
C GLN A 89 16.34 -15.49 -14.94
N PRO A 90 16.87 -15.35 -16.17
CA PRO A 90 17.89 -14.33 -16.47
C PRO A 90 17.36 -12.90 -16.26
N VAL A 91 16.13 -12.62 -16.74
CA VAL A 91 15.46 -11.33 -16.55
C VAL A 91 15.29 -11.00 -15.07
N TRP A 92 14.84 -11.97 -14.27
CA TRP A 92 14.73 -11.79 -12.83
C TRP A 92 16.10 -11.50 -12.22
N GLN A 93 17.11 -12.31 -12.49
CA GLN A 93 18.47 -12.13 -11.95
C GLN A 93 19.04 -10.75 -12.29
N LEU A 94 18.80 -10.28 -13.51
CA LEU A 94 19.17 -8.94 -13.93
C LEU A 94 18.45 -7.87 -13.10
N MET A 95 17.12 -7.97 -12.95
CA MET A 95 16.37 -7.03 -12.10
C MET A 95 16.86 -7.07 -10.63
N ASP A 96 17.16 -8.26 -10.11
CA ASP A 96 17.70 -8.46 -8.76
C ASP A 96 19.06 -7.78 -8.57
N SER A 97 19.91 -7.70 -9.61
CA SER A 97 21.22 -7.02 -9.49
C SER A 97 21.07 -5.51 -9.31
N TYR A 98 20.12 -4.88 -10.00
CA TYR A 98 19.77 -3.47 -9.78
C TYR A 98 19.17 -3.24 -8.38
N VAL A 99 18.31 -4.16 -7.92
CA VAL A 99 17.74 -4.12 -6.56
C VAL A 99 18.84 -4.27 -5.49
N ALA A 100 19.83 -5.14 -5.72
CA ALA A 100 20.98 -5.30 -4.84
C ALA A 100 21.82 -4.01 -4.77
N ALA A 101 22.07 -3.34 -5.91
CA ALA A 101 22.76 -2.05 -5.95
C ALA A 101 22.01 -0.98 -5.13
N TRP A 102 20.67 -0.98 -5.20
CA TRP A 102 19.85 -0.11 -4.37
C TRP A 102 19.99 -0.43 -2.87
N ALA A 103 19.92 -1.70 -2.49
CA ALA A 103 20.02 -2.13 -1.11
C ALA A 103 21.38 -1.76 -0.50
N GLU A 104 22.47 -1.94 -1.27
CA GLU A 104 23.82 -1.53 -0.88
C GLU A 104 23.91 -0.03 -0.65
N GLN A 105 23.37 0.80 -1.55
CA GLN A 105 23.33 2.26 -1.36
C GLN A 105 22.56 2.65 -0.09
N GLN A 106 21.43 1.99 0.21
CA GLN A 106 20.69 2.28 1.45
C GLN A 106 21.48 1.87 2.70
N HIS A 107 22.19 0.74 2.64
CA HIS A 107 23.04 0.29 3.73
C HIS A 107 24.15 1.30 4.02
N GLN A 108 24.84 1.77 2.97
CA GLN A 108 25.89 2.80 3.07
C GLN A 108 25.37 4.14 3.59
N ALA A 109 24.13 4.51 3.26
CA ALA A 109 23.49 5.72 3.76
C ALA A 109 23.08 5.65 5.24
N GLY A 110 23.21 4.47 5.89
CA GLY A 110 22.77 4.26 7.26
C GLY A 110 21.25 4.38 7.44
N ASP A 111 20.46 4.32 6.35
CA ASP A 111 19.01 4.42 6.44
C ASP A 111 18.43 3.10 6.96
N SER A 112 18.30 3.02 8.29
CA SER A 112 17.76 1.84 8.98
C SER A 112 16.24 1.72 8.87
N LYS A 113 15.56 2.60 8.11
CA LYS A 113 14.12 2.49 7.91
C LYS A 113 13.84 1.22 7.13
N GLN A 114 13.36 0.19 7.84
CA GLN A 114 12.85 -1.05 7.26
C GLN A 114 11.85 -0.71 6.17
N ARG A 115 12.30 -0.80 4.91
CA ARG A 115 11.39 -0.65 3.76
C ARG A 115 10.57 -1.92 3.64
N LYS A 116 9.36 -1.75 3.09
CA LYS A 116 8.38 -2.83 2.91
C LYS A 116 8.94 -4.00 2.09
N HIS A 117 9.84 -3.71 1.15
CA HIS A 117 10.46 -4.68 0.25
C HIS A 117 11.97 -4.45 0.22
N THR A 118 12.72 -5.52 0.41
CA THR A 118 14.18 -5.58 0.33
C THR A 118 14.66 -6.43 -0.85
N SER A 119 13.75 -7.16 -1.48
CA SER A 119 14.02 -7.99 -2.67
C SER A 119 12.87 -7.92 -3.68
N LEU A 120 13.18 -8.27 -4.93
CA LEU A 120 12.18 -8.36 -6.00
C LEU A 120 11.12 -9.43 -5.69
N ALA A 121 11.52 -10.53 -5.05
CA ALA A 121 10.61 -11.60 -4.62
C ALA A 121 9.48 -11.07 -3.73
N GLU A 122 9.80 -10.18 -2.78
CA GLU A 122 8.82 -9.56 -1.90
C GLU A 122 7.89 -8.61 -2.66
N ALA A 123 8.42 -7.86 -3.64
CA ALA A 123 7.61 -6.99 -4.49
C ALA A 123 6.65 -7.81 -5.39
N LEU A 124 7.12 -8.93 -5.95
CA LEU A 124 6.33 -9.85 -6.77
C LEU A 124 5.24 -10.58 -5.97
N ARG A 125 5.52 -10.93 -4.71
CA ARG A 125 4.55 -11.55 -3.80
C ARG A 125 3.30 -10.69 -3.62
N ASP A 126 3.50 -9.38 -3.51
CA ASP A 126 2.47 -8.43 -3.13
C ASP A 126 1.72 -7.83 -4.34
N SER A 127 2.22 -8.03 -5.57
CA SER A 127 1.67 -7.42 -6.78
C SER A 127 1.66 -8.38 -7.96
N THR A 128 0.47 -8.79 -8.41
CA THR A 128 0.33 -9.55 -9.67
C THR A 128 0.76 -8.72 -10.87
N VAL A 129 0.62 -7.40 -10.79
CA VAL A 129 1.05 -6.49 -11.86
C VAL A 129 2.57 -6.54 -12.03
N ALA A 130 3.33 -6.75 -10.95
CA ALA A 130 4.78 -6.87 -11.03
C ALA A 130 5.24 -8.09 -11.85
N ALA A 131 4.48 -9.18 -11.82
CA ALA A 131 4.79 -10.37 -12.61
C ALA A 131 4.67 -10.15 -14.13
N ALA A 132 4.02 -9.06 -14.57
CA ALA A 132 3.99 -8.69 -15.99
C ALA A 132 5.38 -8.37 -16.55
N ALA A 133 6.29 -7.83 -15.73
CA ALA A 133 7.68 -7.56 -16.12
C ALA A 133 8.41 -8.84 -16.56
N LEU A 134 8.16 -9.92 -15.83
CA LEU A 134 8.74 -11.25 -16.09
C LEU A 134 8.11 -11.95 -17.30
N GLY A 135 6.95 -11.48 -17.77
CA GLY A 135 6.25 -12.01 -18.94
C GLY A 135 6.50 -11.24 -20.23
N MET A 136 7.39 -10.24 -20.23
CA MET A 136 7.73 -9.47 -21.42
C MET A 136 8.45 -10.34 -22.48
N PRO A 137 8.43 -9.94 -23.77
CA PRO A 137 9.19 -10.63 -24.80
C PRO A 137 10.68 -10.73 -24.43
N PRO A 138 11.38 -11.82 -24.82
CA PRO A 138 12.81 -11.97 -24.55
C PRO A 138 13.61 -10.76 -25.06
N GLY A 139 14.54 -10.24 -24.25
CA GLY A 139 15.37 -9.09 -24.58
C GLY A 139 14.72 -7.73 -24.30
N HIS A 140 13.40 -7.66 -24.06
CA HIS A 140 12.71 -6.39 -23.81
C HIS A 140 13.18 -5.73 -22.52
N VAL A 141 13.22 -6.48 -21.41
CA VAL A 141 13.59 -5.93 -20.10
C VAL A 141 15.06 -5.52 -20.08
N GLU A 142 15.92 -6.32 -20.72
CA GLU A 142 17.34 -6.04 -20.91
C GLU A 142 17.55 -4.74 -21.70
N ALA A 143 16.86 -4.58 -22.84
CA ALA A 143 16.94 -3.38 -23.66
C ALA A 143 16.41 -2.15 -22.91
N TRP A 144 15.30 -2.29 -22.18
CA TRP A 144 14.75 -1.20 -21.36
C TRP A 144 15.73 -0.78 -20.26
N LEU A 145 16.31 -1.74 -19.54
CA LEU A 145 17.28 -1.47 -18.46
C LEU A 145 18.55 -0.84 -19.02
N ALA A 146 19.05 -1.32 -20.17
CA ALA A 146 20.19 -0.74 -20.86
C ALA A 146 19.93 0.73 -21.22
N ALA A 147 18.78 1.04 -21.83
CA ALA A 147 18.41 2.41 -22.22
C ALA A 147 18.27 3.34 -21.00
N VAL A 148 17.59 2.91 -19.94
CA VAL A 148 17.40 3.72 -18.73
C VAL A 148 18.71 3.88 -17.93
N SER A 149 19.60 2.89 -17.95
CA SER A 149 20.90 2.95 -17.27
C SER A 149 21.86 4.01 -17.84
N GLN A 150 21.59 4.52 -19.04
CA GLN A 150 22.33 5.66 -19.60
C GLN A 150 21.99 6.99 -18.90
N GLN A 151 20.83 7.08 -18.23
CA GLN A 151 20.33 8.32 -17.63
C GLN A 151 20.12 8.22 -16.11
N LEU A 152 20.02 7.02 -15.55
CA LEU A 152 19.81 6.80 -14.11
C LEU A 152 20.86 5.83 -13.54
N PRO A 153 21.37 6.07 -12.31
CA PRO A 153 22.27 5.15 -11.67
C PRO A 153 21.56 3.83 -11.34
N ALA A 154 22.31 2.73 -11.30
CA ALA A 154 21.75 1.38 -11.09
C ALA A 154 20.91 1.29 -9.80
N ALA A 155 21.36 1.92 -8.72
CA ALA A 155 20.62 1.94 -7.46
C ALA A 155 19.29 2.71 -7.56
N ALA A 156 19.20 3.79 -8.33
CA ALA A 156 17.93 4.46 -8.59
C ALA A 156 16.95 3.55 -9.34
N ILE A 157 17.45 2.83 -10.36
CA ILE A 157 16.67 1.84 -11.11
C ILE A 157 16.19 0.72 -10.17
N GLY A 158 17.04 0.20 -9.29
CA GLY A 158 16.63 -0.76 -8.26
C GLY A 158 15.50 -0.25 -7.37
N GLY A 159 15.55 1.01 -6.95
CA GLY A 159 14.48 1.67 -6.19
C GLY A 159 13.18 1.89 -6.99
N LEU A 160 13.27 2.07 -8.31
CA LEU A 160 12.11 2.08 -9.22
C LEU A 160 11.50 0.67 -9.29
N LEU A 161 12.33 -0.34 -9.55
CA LEU A 161 11.91 -1.74 -9.68
C LEU A 161 11.24 -2.24 -8.40
N LEU A 162 11.80 -2.00 -7.22
CA LEU A 162 11.16 -2.42 -5.96
C LEU A 162 9.78 -1.79 -5.73
N GLY A 163 9.59 -0.54 -6.16
CA GLY A 163 8.33 0.17 -5.95
C GLY A 163 7.29 -0.08 -7.05
N MET A 164 7.72 -0.37 -8.27
CA MET A 164 6.85 -0.62 -9.42
C MET A 164 7.57 -1.49 -10.47
N PRO A 165 7.68 -2.82 -10.29
CA PRO A 165 8.46 -3.68 -11.18
C PRO A 165 7.99 -3.62 -12.64
N ASN A 166 6.69 -3.42 -12.88
CA ASN A 166 6.10 -3.30 -14.21
C ASN A 166 6.37 -1.96 -14.91
N VAL A 167 7.25 -1.11 -14.37
CA VAL A 167 7.75 0.07 -15.07
C VAL A 167 8.48 -0.31 -16.36
N VAL A 168 9.17 -1.45 -16.35
CA VAL A 168 9.90 -1.99 -17.50
C VAL A 168 9.00 -2.48 -18.63
N CYS A 169 7.69 -2.59 -18.39
CA CYS A 169 6.71 -2.95 -19.42
C CYS A 169 6.34 -1.78 -20.35
N GLY A 170 6.87 -0.58 -20.13
CA GLY A 170 6.70 0.56 -21.05
C GLY A 170 7.45 0.33 -22.37
N GLY A 171 7.21 1.21 -23.35
CA GLY A 171 8.00 1.23 -24.58
C GLY A 171 9.48 1.50 -24.29
N LEU A 172 10.36 0.95 -25.14
CA LEU A 172 11.82 1.07 -24.98
C LEU A 172 12.28 2.54 -24.99
N ASP A 173 11.63 3.38 -25.79
CA ASP A 173 11.95 4.80 -25.90
C ASP A 173 11.17 5.68 -24.91
N THR A 174 10.08 5.14 -24.32
CA THR A 174 9.17 5.93 -23.47
C THR A 174 9.85 6.43 -22.20
N ALA A 175 10.51 5.53 -21.46
CA ALA A 175 11.15 5.91 -20.20
C ALA A 175 12.37 6.83 -20.42
N PRO A 176 13.32 6.53 -21.33
CA PRO A 176 14.41 7.45 -21.67
C PRO A 176 13.91 8.83 -22.12
N ALA A 177 12.88 8.90 -22.97
CA ALA A 177 12.32 10.16 -23.43
C ALA A 177 11.66 10.95 -22.30
N ALA A 178 10.92 10.28 -21.41
CA ALA A 178 10.33 10.92 -20.23
C ALA A 178 11.41 11.49 -19.28
N ILE A 179 12.53 10.78 -19.09
CA ILE A 179 13.65 11.26 -18.26
C ILE A 179 14.30 12.49 -18.89
N SER A 180 14.65 12.41 -20.18
CA SER A 180 15.23 13.54 -20.92
C SER A 180 14.29 14.75 -20.95
N TRP A 181 12.98 14.54 -21.14
CA TRP A 181 11.98 15.60 -21.05
C TRP A 181 11.94 16.26 -19.67
N ALA A 182 11.94 15.47 -18.59
CA ALA A 182 11.92 16.02 -17.24
C ALA A 182 13.17 16.88 -16.94
N VAL A 183 14.34 16.46 -17.42
CA VAL A 183 15.57 17.26 -17.29
C VAL A 183 15.48 18.54 -18.12
N ASN A 184 15.17 18.42 -19.41
CA ASN A 184 15.28 19.54 -20.37
C ASN A 184 14.12 20.53 -20.31
N VAL A 185 12.92 20.09 -19.95
CA VAL A 185 11.70 20.92 -19.96
C VAL A 185 11.31 21.37 -18.56
N LEU A 186 11.39 20.48 -17.56
CA LEU A 186 11.03 20.83 -16.18
C LEU A 186 12.23 21.35 -15.36
N GLY A 187 13.47 21.17 -15.84
CA GLY A 187 14.65 21.53 -15.08
C GLY A 187 14.89 20.62 -13.87
N VAL A 188 14.51 19.35 -13.95
CA VAL A 188 14.72 18.39 -12.86
C VAL A 188 16.21 18.14 -12.64
N ALA A 189 16.73 18.60 -11.50
CA ALA A 189 18.13 18.45 -11.12
C ALA A 189 18.49 17.01 -10.71
N ASP A 190 17.57 16.29 -10.08
CA ASP A 190 17.73 14.89 -9.67
C ASP A 190 16.59 14.02 -10.26
N PRO A 191 16.78 13.47 -11.46
CA PRO A 191 15.79 12.60 -12.09
C PRO A 191 15.49 11.34 -11.28
N ALA A 192 16.49 10.81 -10.55
CA ALA A 192 16.29 9.61 -9.74
C ALA A 192 15.29 9.87 -8.62
N ALA A 193 15.44 10.96 -7.86
CA ALA A 193 14.47 11.36 -6.83
C ALA A 193 13.09 11.67 -7.41
N PHE A 194 13.04 12.39 -8.53
CA PHE A 194 11.79 12.76 -9.20
C PHE A 194 10.97 11.52 -9.62
N PHE A 195 11.58 10.56 -10.32
CA PHE A 195 10.88 9.34 -10.74
C PHE A 195 10.68 8.34 -9.59
N ALA A 196 11.50 8.37 -8.54
CA ALA A 196 11.20 7.63 -7.32
C ALA A 196 9.89 8.11 -6.66
N ALA A 197 9.57 9.41 -6.76
CA ALA A 197 8.30 9.95 -6.30
C ALA A 197 7.13 9.59 -7.25
N ALA A 198 7.34 9.55 -8.57
CA ALA A 198 6.30 9.29 -9.57
C ALA A 198 6.70 8.28 -10.66
N ARG A 199 6.94 7.02 -10.24
CA ARG A 199 7.37 5.91 -11.12
C ARG A 199 6.47 5.70 -12.34
N GLY A 200 5.17 5.96 -12.19
CA GLY A 200 4.17 5.84 -13.25
C GLY A 200 4.44 6.70 -14.48
N LEU A 201 5.15 7.81 -14.32
CA LEU A 201 5.44 8.74 -15.42
C LEU A 201 6.36 8.14 -16.49
N LEU A 202 7.22 7.18 -16.13
CA LEU A 202 8.11 6.49 -17.07
C LEU A 202 7.35 5.60 -18.08
N LYS A 203 6.03 5.43 -17.89
CA LYS A 203 5.16 4.71 -18.80
C LYS A 203 4.31 5.63 -19.67
N LEU A 204 4.45 6.94 -19.52
CA LEU A 204 3.70 7.93 -20.29
C LEU A 204 4.60 8.52 -21.37
N GLU A 205 4.03 8.68 -22.56
CA GLU A 205 4.73 9.34 -23.65
C GLU A 205 4.87 10.84 -23.37
N VAL A 206 5.95 11.43 -23.87
CA VAL A 206 6.26 12.86 -23.72
C VAL A 206 5.09 13.77 -24.14
N PRO A 207 4.38 13.54 -25.26
CA PRO A 207 3.22 14.37 -25.61
C PRO A 207 2.12 14.37 -24.54
N THR A 208 1.92 13.23 -23.86
CA THR A 208 0.95 13.14 -22.75
C THR A 208 1.43 13.92 -21.55
N LEU A 209 2.71 13.77 -21.17
CA LEU A 209 3.31 14.53 -20.05
C LEU A 209 3.26 16.04 -20.30
N GLN A 210 3.61 16.47 -21.51
CA GLN A 210 3.59 17.87 -21.93
C GLN A 210 2.17 18.44 -21.92
N ARG A 211 1.19 17.75 -22.52
CA ARG A 211 -0.22 18.16 -22.47
C ARG A 211 -0.72 18.30 -21.04
N ASN A 212 -0.37 17.36 -20.16
CA ASN A 212 -0.77 17.41 -18.77
C ASN A 212 -0.14 18.61 -18.06
N LEU A 213 1.16 18.88 -18.27
CA LEU A 213 1.84 20.07 -17.76
C LEU A 213 1.19 21.38 -18.25
N ASP A 214 0.96 21.51 -19.56
CA ASP A 214 0.42 22.72 -20.18
C ASP A 214 -1.01 23.03 -19.77
N SER A 215 -1.77 22.00 -19.35
CA SER A 215 -3.13 22.18 -18.83
C SER A 215 -3.19 22.74 -17.41
N LEU A 216 -2.13 22.58 -16.60
CA LEU A 216 -2.13 22.98 -15.19
C LEU A 216 -2.25 24.49 -14.99
N PRO A 217 -1.52 25.37 -15.70
CA PRO A 217 -1.64 26.82 -15.57
C PRO A 217 -3.08 27.30 -15.81
N GLN A 218 -3.71 26.81 -16.87
CA GLN A 218 -5.09 27.15 -17.21
C GLN A 218 -6.08 26.63 -16.15
N ALA A 219 -5.91 25.39 -15.70
CA ALA A 219 -6.82 24.79 -14.72
C ALA A 219 -6.74 25.50 -13.36
N LEU A 220 -5.52 25.85 -12.92
CA LEU A 220 -5.25 26.50 -11.64
C LEU A 220 -5.48 28.02 -11.69
N GLY A 221 -5.42 28.64 -12.87
CA GLY A 221 -5.36 30.08 -13.01
C GLY A 221 -4.03 30.67 -12.54
N TRP A 222 -2.94 29.90 -12.68
CA TRP A 222 -1.60 30.27 -12.19
C TRP A 222 -0.64 30.54 -13.35
N PRO A 223 0.42 31.33 -13.13
CA PRO A 223 1.54 31.42 -14.07
C PRO A 223 2.17 30.05 -14.34
N ALA A 224 2.68 29.84 -15.56
CA ALA A 224 3.31 28.59 -15.96
C ALA A 224 4.45 28.16 -15.03
N GLU A 225 5.26 29.10 -14.57
CA GLU A 225 6.37 28.84 -13.64
C GLU A 225 5.89 28.33 -12.28
N GLN A 226 4.76 28.84 -11.77
CA GLN A 226 4.20 28.36 -10.50
C GLN A 226 3.65 26.94 -10.63
N ALA A 227 2.99 26.63 -11.75
CA ALA A 227 2.53 25.28 -12.04
C ALA A 227 3.69 24.29 -12.21
N ARG A 228 4.77 24.72 -12.87
CA ARG A 228 6.02 23.93 -12.98
C ARG A 228 6.63 23.67 -11.60
N HIS A 229 6.72 24.68 -10.74
CA HIS A 229 7.20 24.52 -9.37
C HIS A 229 6.35 23.52 -8.58
N LEU A 230 5.02 23.58 -8.73
CA LEU A 230 4.11 22.61 -8.13
C LEU A 230 4.39 21.18 -8.61
N VAL A 231 4.64 20.98 -9.91
CA VAL A 231 4.99 19.68 -10.49
C VAL A 231 6.33 19.16 -9.98
N LEU A 232 7.34 20.03 -9.83
CA LEU A 232 8.63 19.65 -9.26
C LEU A 232 8.48 19.16 -7.80
N LYS A 233 7.62 19.82 -7.02
CA LYS A 233 7.28 19.40 -5.65
C LYS A 233 6.43 18.13 -5.64
N TRP A 234 5.52 17.97 -6.60
CA TRP A 234 4.55 16.88 -6.67
C TRP A 234 4.45 16.23 -8.06
N PRO A 235 5.46 15.43 -8.46
CA PRO A 235 5.56 14.91 -9.83
C PRO A 235 4.34 14.07 -10.26
N ARG A 236 3.67 13.42 -9.30
CA ARG A 236 2.48 12.58 -9.54
C ARG A 236 1.31 13.32 -10.20
N LEU A 237 1.28 14.65 -10.10
CA LEU A 237 0.28 15.47 -10.80
C LEU A 237 0.24 15.18 -12.30
N LEU A 238 1.42 15.01 -12.92
CA LEU A 238 1.54 14.71 -14.35
C LEU A 238 0.95 13.36 -14.75
N GLY A 239 0.70 12.46 -13.79
CA GLY A 239 0.06 11.18 -14.05
C GLY A 239 -1.46 11.28 -14.19
N SER A 240 -2.05 12.43 -13.86
CA SER A 240 -3.50 12.66 -13.92
C SER A 240 -3.88 13.34 -15.22
N SER A 241 -5.04 12.97 -15.79
CA SER A 241 -5.55 13.66 -16.97
C SER A 241 -5.99 15.09 -16.63
N PRO A 242 -5.99 16.02 -17.61
CA PRO A 242 -6.50 17.37 -17.41
C PRO A 242 -7.92 17.38 -16.84
N ASP A 243 -8.81 16.52 -17.35
CA ASP A 243 -10.20 16.39 -16.87
C ASP A 243 -10.27 15.99 -15.39
N THR A 244 -9.38 15.09 -14.94
CA THR A 244 -9.33 14.66 -13.53
C THR A 244 -8.93 15.84 -12.63
N VAL A 245 -7.90 16.59 -13.04
CA VAL A 245 -7.43 17.76 -12.30
C VAL A 245 -8.51 18.85 -12.27
N GLN A 246 -9.17 19.11 -13.40
CA GLN A 246 -10.25 20.10 -13.49
C GLN A 246 -11.45 19.72 -12.63
N ALA A 247 -11.88 18.45 -12.65
CA ALA A 247 -12.97 17.98 -11.80
C ALA A 247 -12.64 18.09 -10.30
N ALA A 248 -11.41 17.75 -9.91
CA ALA A 248 -10.95 17.92 -8.53
C ALA A 248 -10.91 19.40 -8.12
N LEU A 249 -10.41 20.29 -9.00
CA LEU A 249 -10.39 21.73 -8.75
C LEU A 249 -11.78 22.35 -8.65
N ALA A 250 -12.70 21.97 -9.54
CA ALA A 250 -14.08 22.44 -9.50
C ALA A 250 -14.74 22.10 -8.17
N TRP A 251 -14.52 20.88 -7.67
CA TRP A 251 -15.00 20.46 -6.36
C TRP A 251 -14.30 21.21 -5.21
N LEU A 252 -12.99 21.37 -5.26
CA LEU A 252 -12.25 22.13 -4.22
C LEU A 252 -12.69 23.60 -4.15
N ARG A 253 -12.98 24.24 -5.28
CA ARG A 253 -13.51 25.62 -5.34
C ARG A 253 -14.87 25.77 -4.65
N GLN A 254 -15.68 24.71 -4.58
CA GLN A 254 -16.95 24.74 -3.84
C GLN A 254 -16.71 24.78 -2.32
N LEU A 255 -15.59 24.19 -1.85
CA LEU A 255 -15.22 24.17 -0.44
C LEU A 255 -14.38 25.38 -0.03
N PHE A 256 -13.54 25.87 -0.95
CA PHE A 256 -12.64 27.00 -0.76
C PHE A 256 -12.86 28.00 -1.89
N PRO A 257 -13.90 28.86 -1.79
CA PRO A 257 -14.20 29.84 -2.82
C PRO A 257 -13.12 30.95 -2.89
N ASP A 258 -12.39 31.17 -1.79
CA ASP A 258 -11.25 32.06 -1.74
C ASP A 258 -10.03 31.45 -2.44
N ALA A 259 -9.44 32.20 -3.37
CA ALA A 259 -8.35 31.72 -4.21
C ALA A 259 -7.05 31.50 -3.43
N GLU A 260 -6.78 32.31 -2.39
CA GLU A 260 -5.58 32.19 -1.57
C GLU A 260 -5.65 30.96 -0.66
N GLN A 261 -6.80 30.72 -0.02
CA GLN A 261 -7.07 29.51 0.74
C GLN A 261 -6.97 28.26 -0.13
N LEU A 262 -7.59 28.27 -1.32
CA LEU A 262 -7.48 27.17 -2.27
C LEU A 262 -6.03 26.90 -2.67
N ALA A 263 -5.24 27.95 -2.94
CA ALA A 263 -3.84 27.81 -3.29
C ALA A 263 -3.03 27.19 -2.15
N ASN A 264 -3.26 27.60 -0.91
CA ASN A 264 -2.62 27.02 0.28
C ASN A 264 -3.00 25.54 0.47
N VAL A 265 -4.27 25.18 0.26
CA VAL A 265 -4.72 23.77 0.28
C VAL A 265 -4.01 22.93 -0.77
N ILE A 266 -3.88 23.45 -2.00
CA ILE A 266 -3.20 22.76 -3.10
C ILE A 266 -1.69 22.64 -2.83
N ASP A 267 -1.03 23.69 -2.32
CA ASP A 267 0.41 23.65 -2.04
C ASP A 267 0.76 22.57 -1.00
N ARG A 268 -0.06 22.48 0.06
CA ARG A 268 0.07 21.47 1.13
C ARG A 268 -0.35 20.07 0.69
N GLY A 269 -1.26 19.97 -0.27
CA GLY A 269 -2.01 18.75 -0.58
C GLY A 269 -2.22 18.47 -2.06
N ALA A 270 -1.24 18.71 -2.93
CA ALA A 270 -1.45 18.63 -4.39
C ALA A 270 -1.95 17.27 -4.89
N LEU A 271 -1.73 16.18 -4.14
CA LEU A 271 -2.30 14.86 -4.44
C LEU A 271 -3.83 14.85 -4.48
N LEU A 272 -4.49 15.85 -3.89
CA LEU A 272 -5.93 16.12 -4.02
C LEU A 272 -6.34 16.21 -5.50
N LEU A 273 -5.50 16.83 -6.33
CA LEU A 273 -5.77 17.00 -7.76
C LEU A 273 -5.66 15.70 -8.56
N THR A 274 -5.07 14.66 -7.97
CA THR A 274 -4.94 13.33 -8.58
C THR A 274 -6.01 12.35 -8.09
N SER A 275 -6.83 12.77 -7.14
CA SER A 275 -7.80 11.93 -6.45
C SER A 275 -9.21 12.19 -6.99
N ASN A 276 -10.04 11.15 -7.05
CA ASN A 276 -11.47 11.33 -7.33
C ASN A 276 -12.19 11.84 -6.06
N LEU A 277 -12.06 13.14 -5.79
CA LEU A 277 -12.65 13.78 -4.62
C LEU A 277 -14.18 13.85 -4.68
N ASN A 278 -14.74 13.83 -5.89
CA ASN A 278 -16.19 13.84 -6.10
C ASN A 278 -16.83 12.44 -6.00
N SER A 279 -16.05 11.40 -5.65
CA SER A 279 -16.64 10.09 -5.41
C SER A 279 -17.53 10.15 -4.16
N LYS A 280 -18.71 9.49 -4.22
CA LYS A 280 -19.61 9.39 -3.06
C LYS A 280 -18.88 8.87 -1.81
N ASP A 281 -17.97 7.91 -2.00
CA ASP A 281 -17.17 7.35 -0.91
C ASP A 281 -16.24 8.38 -0.27
N THR A 282 -15.57 9.24 -1.06
CA THR A 282 -14.77 10.35 -0.53
C THR A 282 -15.63 11.34 0.26
N GLN A 283 -16.80 11.70 -0.26
CA GLN A 283 -17.72 12.63 0.40
C GLN A 283 -18.21 12.09 1.75
N HIS A 284 -18.57 10.80 1.82
CA HIS A 284 -18.98 10.18 3.08
C HIS A 284 -17.84 10.16 4.11
N LYS A 285 -16.60 9.90 3.69
CA LYS A 285 -15.44 9.96 4.59
C LYS A 285 -15.18 11.37 5.07
N LEU A 286 -15.27 12.36 4.20
CA LEU A 286 -15.12 13.76 4.60
C LEU A 286 -16.18 14.14 5.62
N ARG A 287 -17.46 13.82 5.38
CA ARG A 287 -18.54 14.01 6.36
C ARG A 287 -18.22 13.36 7.71
N LEU A 288 -17.76 12.11 7.70
CA LEU A 288 -17.35 11.44 8.94
C LEU A 288 -16.27 12.27 9.66
N LEU A 289 -15.20 12.65 8.97
CA LEU A 289 -14.08 13.34 9.60
C LEU A 289 -14.42 14.78 10.02
N SER A 290 -15.18 15.51 9.22
CA SER A 290 -15.50 16.91 9.49
C SER A 290 -16.67 17.09 10.44
N GLU A 291 -17.78 16.39 10.20
CA GLU A 291 -19.02 16.61 10.96
C GLU A 291 -19.09 15.71 12.20
N VAL A 292 -18.57 14.47 12.15
CA VAL A 292 -18.60 13.55 13.30
C VAL A 292 -17.37 13.69 14.17
N VAL A 293 -16.17 13.67 13.57
CA VAL A 293 -14.92 13.81 14.33
C VAL A 293 -14.61 15.27 14.65
N GLY A 294 -15.14 16.25 13.89
CA GLY A 294 -14.89 17.66 14.14
C GLY A 294 -13.53 18.17 13.65
N VAL A 295 -12.86 17.42 12.76
CA VAL A 295 -11.61 17.87 12.14
C VAL A 295 -11.92 18.84 11.01
N SER A 296 -11.16 19.93 10.88
CA SER A 296 -11.43 20.89 9.80
C SER A 296 -11.33 20.23 8.41
N THR A 297 -12.16 20.69 7.47
CA THR A 297 -12.12 20.20 6.09
C THR A 297 -10.73 20.42 5.46
N GLU A 298 -10.06 21.54 5.79
CA GLU A 298 -8.68 21.81 5.38
C GLU A 298 -7.71 20.72 5.88
N GLU A 299 -7.74 20.37 7.17
CA GLU A 299 -6.85 19.34 7.73
C GLU A 299 -7.16 17.95 7.14
N CYS A 300 -8.44 17.64 6.93
CA CYS A 300 -8.87 16.41 6.26
C CYS A 300 -8.28 16.26 4.86
N LEU A 301 -8.17 17.36 4.11
CA LEU A 301 -7.70 17.34 2.73
C LEU A 301 -6.16 17.46 2.64
N THR A 302 -5.52 18.28 3.48
CA THR A 302 -4.08 18.53 3.40
C THR A 302 -3.25 17.47 4.11
N SER A 303 -3.61 17.15 5.36
CA SER A 303 -2.90 16.15 6.18
C SER A 303 -3.56 14.78 6.12
N GLY A 304 -4.85 14.75 5.76
CA GLY A 304 -5.69 13.57 5.84
C GLY A 304 -5.94 12.81 4.53
N ILE A 305 -5.40 13.25 3.39
CA ILE A 305 -5.76 12.65 2.10
C ILE A 305 -5.50 11.14 2.03
N GLY A 306 -4.44 10.67 2.69
CA GLY A 306 -4.16 9.23 2.81
C GLY A 306 -5.32 8.46 3.46
N TYR A 307 -6.04 9.06 4.40
CA TYR A 307 -7.19 8.45 5.05
C TYR A 307 -8.43 8.41 4.15
N LEU A 308 -8.55 9.37 3.23
CA LEU A 308 -9.62 9.38 2.24
C LEU A 308 -9.48 8.23 1.22
N THR A 309 -8.29 7.64 1.08
CA THR A 309 -8.08 6.44 0.23
C THR A 309 -8.43 5.11 0.91
N GLY A 310 -8.55 5.07 2.24
CA GLY A 310 -8.93 3.87 2.99
C GLY A 310 -10.41 3.52 2.85
N LYS A 311 -10.86 2.35 3.31
CA LYS A 311 -12.30 2.03 3.31
C LYS A 311 -13.05 2.84 4.37
N LEU A 312 -14.22 3.38 4.03
CA LEU A 312 -15.06 4.15 4.97
C LEU A 312 -15.32 3.38 6.27
N GLU A 313 -15.68 2.10 6.16
CA GLU A 313 -15.98 1.22 7.29
C GLU A 313 -14.78 1.09 8.23
N SER A 314 -13.56 1.00 7.67
CA SER A 314 -12.33 0.90 8.45
C SER A 314 -12.01 2.19 9.20
N THR A 315 -12.36 3.35 8.66
CA THR A 315 -12.15 4.65 9.34
C THR A 315 -13.21 4.83 10.42
N ALA A 316 -14.48 4.58 10.09
CA ALA A 316 -15.63 4.63 11.00
C ALA A 316 -15.45 3.78 12.25
N VAL A 317 -15.09 2.50 12.08
CA VAL A 317 -14.93 1.60 13.23
C VAL A 317 -13.78 2.01 14.15
N ARG A 318 -12.69 2.54 13.57
CA ARG A 318 -11.55 3.04 14.36
C ARG A 318 -11.94 4.28 15.16
N TYR A 319 -12.78 5.15 14.61
CA TYR A 319 -13.30 6.30 15.33
C TYR A 319 -14.14 5.86 16.53
N VAL A 320 -15.13 4.99 16.31
CA VAL A 320 -16.00 4.49 17.38
C VAL A 320 -15.19 3.79 18.46
N LEU A 321 -14.22 2.96 18.07
CA LEU A 321 -13.36 2.27 19.03
C LEU A 321 -12.50 3.24 19.85
N ALA A 322 -11.88 4.22 19.21
CA ALA A 322 -11.08 5.24 19.89
C ALA A 322 -11.95 6.08 20.83
N GLN A 323 -13.15 6.49 20.39
CA GLN A 323 -14.09 7.25 21.20
C GLN A 323 -14.52 6.48 22.46
N GLU A 324 -14.83 5.18 22.32
CA GLU A 324 -15.31 4.35 23.42
C GLU A 324 -14.20 3.98 24.42
N ARG A 325 -12.98 3.70 23.92
CA ARG A 325 -11.90 3.12 24.75
C ARG A 325 -10.83 4.13 25.16
N ALA A 326 -10.49 5.07 24.30
CA ALA A 326 -9.36 5.99 24.50
C ALA A 326 -9.60 7.34 23.79
N PRO A 327 -10.63 8.11 24.19
CA PRO A 327 -11.06 9.30 23.46
C PRO A 327 -9.98 10.39 23.35
N TYR A 328 -9.02 10.41 24.28
CA TYR A 328 -7.88 11.32 24.23
C TYR A 328 -6.97 11.10 23.01
N LEU A 329 -7.03 9.93 22.34
CA LEU A 329 -6.32 9.67 21.08
C LEU A 329 -6.90 10.45 19.90
N LEU A 330 -8.13 10.95 20.03
CA LEU A 330 -8.79 11.75 18.99
C LEU A 330 -8.28 13.20 18.96
N PHE A 331 -7.40 13.57 19.90
CA PHE A 331 -6.87 14.92 20.04
C PHE A 331 -5.36 14.99 19.80
N SER A 332 -4.91 16.12 19.29
CA SER A 332 -3.51 16.50 19.19
C SER A 332 -2.94 16.87 20.57
N ARG A 333 -1.65 17.19 20.63
CA ARG A 333 -1.04 17.73 21.87
C ARG A 333 -1.58 19.12 22.25
N SER A 334 -2.10 19.89 21.30
CA SER A 334 -2.73 21.18 21.56
C SER A 334 -4.19 21.04 22.02
N GLY A 335 -4.75 19.83 22.00
CA GLY A 335 -6.14 19.58 22.37
C GLY A 335 -7.15 19.74 21.23
N GLU A 336 -6.67 19.94 20.00
CA GLU A 336 -7.52 19.99 18.79
C GLU A 336 -7.83 18.59 18.27
N PRO A 337 -9.02 18.32 17.69
CA PRO A 337 -9.30 17.08 16.99
C PRO A 337 -8.22 16.79 15.94
N SER A 338 -7.73 15.55 15.87
CA SER A 338 -6.62 15.17 14.99
C SER A 338 -6.92 13.85 14.30
N LEU A 339 -6.32 13.62 13.12
CA LEU A 339 -6.46 12.37 12.36
C LEU A 339 -5.39 11.32 12.68
N SER A 340 -4.45 11.62 13.59
CA SER A 340 -3.30 10.74 13.88
C SER A 340 -3.68 9.33 14.37
N TRP A 341 -4.84 9.20 15.01
CA TRP A 341 -5.40 7.92 15.45
C TRP A 341 -5.74 7.00 14.28
N ILE A 342 -6.10 7.50 13.09
CA ILE A 342 -6.46 6.65 11.95
C ILE A 342 -5.25 5.80 11.53
N LYS A 343 -4.08 6.43 11.39
CA LYS A 343 -2.85 5.75 10.98
C LYS A 343 -2.35 4.79 12.04
N SER A 344 -2.41 5.23 13.30
CA SER A 344 -1.66 4.60 14.38
C SER A 344 -2.52 3.72 15.30
N ALA A 345 -3.85 3.62 15.09
CA ALA A 345 -4.74 2.83 15.95
C ALA A 345 -4.28 1.37 16.14
N ASN A 346 -3.65 0.80 15.14
CA ASN A 346 -3.21 -0.59 15.14
C ASN A 346 -1.74 -0.78 15.58
N GLU A 347 -1.04 0.31 15.89
CA GLU A 347 0.33 0.27 16.41
C GLU A 347 0.37 -0.30 17.83
N PRO A 348 1.41 -1.07 18.21
CA PRO A 348 1.46 -1.74 19.51
C PRO A 348 1.20 -0.81 20.71
N HIS A 349 1.73 0.41 20.68
CA HIS A 349 1.54 1.39 21.76
C HIS A 349 0.11 1.91 21.86
N ASN A 350 -0.63 2.02 20.75
CA ASN A 350 -2.03 2.44 20.77
C ASN A 350 -2.98 1.28 21.06
N LEU A 351 -2.67 0.06 20.62
CA LEU A 351 -3.38 -1.14 21.04
C LEU A 351 -3.33 -1.31 22.57
N ALA A 352 -2.16 -1.09 23.18
CA ALA A 352 -2.02 -1.09 24.63
C ALA A 352 -2.90 -0.02 25.31
N ARG A 353 -3.01 1.17 24.72
CA ARG A 353 -3.88 2.26 25.20
C ARG A 353 -5.37 1.94 25.06
N LEU A 354 -5.76 1.27 23.99
CA LEU A 354 -7.12 0.75 23.78
C LEU A 354 -7.43 -0.44 24.70
N GLY A 355 -6.41 -1.04 25.33
CA GLY A 355 -6.55 -2.24 26.16
C GLY A 355 -6.91 -3.46 25.34
N MET A 356 -6.39 -3.57 24.11
CA MET A 356 -6.70 -4.65 23.17
C MET A 356 -5.43 -5.29 22.62
N SER A 357 -5.48 -6.59 22.37
CA SER A 357 -4.54 -7.28 21.50
C SER A 357 -4.80 -6.94 20.03
N ARG A 358 -3.83 -7.25 19.16
CA ARG A 358 -3.98 -7.05 17.71
C ARG A 358 -5.14 -7.88 17.13
N ASP A 359 -5.35 -9.08 17.63
CA ASP A 359 -6.39 -9.98 17.14
C ASP A 359 -7.78 -9.52 17.55
N GLU A 360 -7.95 -9.06 18.79
CA GLU A 360 -9.19 -8.44 19.25
C GLU A 360 -9.52 -7.18 18.45
N PHE A 361 -8.53 -6.33 18.19
CA PHE A 361 -8.71 -5.13 17.36
C PHE A 361 -9.17 -5.52 15.95
N ASN A 362 -8.48 -6.48 15.31
CA ASN A 362 -8.83 -6.94 13.97
C ASN A 362 -10.23 -7.60 13.94
N ALA A 363 -10.60 -8.35 14.99
CA ALA A 363 -11.90 -8.98 15.12
C ALA A 363 -13.01 -7.92 15.27
N PHE A 364 -12.80 -6.90 16.10
CA PHE A 364 -13.73 -5.78 16.27
C PHE A 364 -13.92 -5.00 14.96
N VAL A 365 -12.82 -4.67 14.28
CA VAL A 365 -12.84 -3.97 12.98
C VAL A 365 -13.67 -4.73 11.94
N ARG A 366 -13.55 -6.07 11.89
CA ARG A 366 -14.34 -6.91 10.98
C ARG A 366 -15.80 -7.05 11.40
N GLY A 367 -16.05 -7.23 12.70
CA GLY A 367 -17.38 -7.50 13.23
C GLY A 367 -18.29 -6.27 13.30
N TRP A 368 -17.74 -5.10 13.62
CA TRP A 368 -18.54 -3.89 13.84
C TRP A 368 -19.28 -3.44 12.59
N ALA A 369 -18.62 -3.45 11.42
CA ALA A 369 -19.24 -3.04 10.15
C ALA A 369 -20.40 -3.98 9.73
N ALA A 370 -20.37 -5.24 10.18
CA ALA A 370 -21.44 -6.21 9.97
C ALA A 370 -22.51 -6.19 11.07
N SER A 371 -22.29 -5.48 12.18
CA SER A 371 -23.28 -5.33 13.24
C SER A 371 -24.42 -4.41 12.81
N LEU A 372 -25.62 -4.63 13.34
CA LEU A 372 -26.80 -3.79 13.05
C LEU A 372 -26.53 -2.30 13.35
N LYS A 373 -25.85 -2.00 14.46
CA LYS A 373 -25.46 -0.63 14.83
C LYS A 373 -24.52 -0.02 13.78
N GLY A 374 -23.49 -0.77 13.37
CA GLY A 374 -22.52 -0.30 12.37
C GLY A 374 -23.17 -0.06 11.01
N GLN A 375 -24.00 -0.99 10.55
CA GLN A 375 -24.76 -0.87 9.30
C GLN A 375 -25.64 0.39 9.30
N ARG A 376 -26.46 0.57 10.35
CA ARG A 376 -27.33 1.75 10.49
C ARG A 376 -26.56 3.06 10.45
N LEU A 377 -25.44 3.17 11.17
CA LEU A 377 -24.63 4.40 11.20
C LEU A 377 -23.97 4.69 9.85
N LEU A 378 -23.46 3.65 9.19
CA LEU A 378 -22.86 3.78 7.86
C LEU A 378 -23.90 4.13 6.79
N GLU A 379 -25.09 3.54 6.84
CA GLU A 379 -26.21 3.87 5.95
C GLU A 379 -26.69 5.31 6.17
N GLY A 380 -26.86 5.73 7.41
CA GLY A 380 -27.18 7.12 7.75
C GLY A 380 -26.16 8.09 7.16
N LEU A 381 -24.88 7.81 7.35
CA LEU A 381 -23.78 8.63 6.81
C LEU A 381 -23.82 8.72 5.29
N ARG A 382 -24.06 7.58 4.62
CA ARG A 382 -24.24 7.50 3.15
C ARG A 382 -25.49 8.23 2.66
N ALA A 383 -26.52 8.34 3.49
CA ALA A 383 -27.77 9.02 3.18
C ALA A 383 -27.73 10.54 3.44
N GLY A 384 -26.67 11.09 4.04
CA GLY A 384 -26.66 12.51 4.42
C GLY A 384 -26.52 12.79 5.91
N SER A 385 -26.78 11.79 6.77
CA SER A 385 -27.04 11.99 8.19
C SER A 385 -25.88 11.57 9.07
N VAL A 386 -25.55 12.41 10.04
CA VAL A 386 -24.63 12.11 11.15
C VAL A 386 -25.35 11.74 12.44
N GLU A 387 -26.67 11.57 12.40
CA GLU A 387 -27.47 11.23 13.58
C GLU A 387 -27.11 9.84 14.13
N GLY A 388 -27.01 9.75 15.45
CA GLY A 388 -26.67 8.52 16.17
C GLY A 388 -25.18 8.21 16.25
N TRP A 389 -24.32 8.95 15.55
CA TRP A 389 -22.88 8.83 15.76
C TRP A 389 -22.50 9.30 17.17
N PRO A 390 -21.56 8.61 17.83
CA PRO A 390 -21.15 9.00 19.17
C PRO A 390 -20.48 10.38 19.11
N ARG A 391 -20.95 11.32 19.92
CA ARG A 391 -20.36 12.65 20.02
C ARG A 391 -18.90 12.55 20.46
N LEU A 392 -18.04 13.37 19.84
CA LEU A 392 -16.68 13.59 20.34
C LEU A 392 -16.75 14.24 21.73
N PRO A 393 -16.24 13.61 22.81
CA PRO A 393 -16.19 14.25 24.12
C PRO A 393 -15.30 15.49 24.06
N SER A 394 -15.47 16.45 24.96
CA SER A 394 -14.55 17.60 25.01
C SER A 394 -13.12 17.14 25.36
N HIS A 395 -12.11 17.93 25.00
CA HIS A 395 -10.72 17.61 25.37
C HIS A 395 -10.57 17.42 26.88
N ALA A 396 -11.25 18.24 27.69
CA ALA A 396 -11.26 18.12 29.15
C ALA A 396 -11.89 16.79 29.62
N GLU A 397 -13.03 16.39 29.07
CA GLU A 397 -13.67 15.09 29.36
C GLU A 397 -12.76 13.92 28.97
N ALA A 398 -12.11 14.01 27.81
CA ALA A 398 -11.18 12.98 27.33
C ALA A 398 -9.98 12.83 28.27
N GLN A 399 -9.41 13.94 28.76
CA GLN A 399 -8.33 13.94 29.75
C GLN A 399 -8.79 13.39 31.11
N GLN A 400 -9.98 13.77 31.57
CA GLN A 400 -10.54 13.25 32.82
C GLN A 400 -10.72 11.73 32.76
N ARG A 401 -11.22 11.20 31.63
CA ARG A 401 -11.34 9.75 31.40
C ARG A 401 -9.97 9.04 31.42
N LEU A 402 -8.96 9.64 30.81
CA LEU A 402 -7.59 9.12 30.83
C LEU A 402 -7.02 9.08 32.26
N GLN A 403 -7.20 10.15 33.03
CA GLN A 403 -6.75 10.21 34.42
C GLN A 403 -7.44 9.15 35.27
N ALA A 404 -8.76 9.00 35.13
CA ALA A 404 -9.54 7.97 35.83
C ALA A 404 -9.09 6.55 35.45
N ALA A 405 -8.85 6.28 34.16
CA ALA A 405 -8.34 4.98 33.70
C ALA A 405 -6.95 4.68 34.26
N THR A 406 -6.06 5.68 34.27
CA THR A 406 -4.69 5.55 34.81
C THR A 406 -4.71 5.32 36.32
N ALA A 407 -5.58 6.02 37.05
CA ALA A 407 -5.76 5.83 38.49
C ALA A 407 -6.24 4.40 38.80
N LYS A 408 -7.23 3.88 38.06
CA LYS A 408 -7.69 2.49 38.18
C LYS A 408 -6.57 1.47 37.90
N GLN A 409 -5.76 1.71 36.88
CA GLN A 409 -4.61 0.83 36.57
C GLN A 409 -3.53 0.88 37.66
N ARG A 410 -3.25 2.04 38.25
CA ARG A 410 -2.31 2.16 39.37
C ARG A 410 -2.84 1.44 40.60
N ALA A 411 -4.12 1.60 40.92
CA ALA A 411 -4.77 0.90 42.03
C ALA A 411 -4.74 -0.62 41.86
N SER A 412 -5.04 -1.15 40.65
CA SER A 412 -5.00 -2.60 40.40
C SER A 412 -3.58 -3.17 40.49
N LYS A 413 -2.57 -2.44 39.98
CA LYS A 413 -1.15 -2.82 40.13
C LYS A 413 -0.71 -2.82 41.60
N ALA A 414 -1.12 -1.83 42.38
CA ALA A 414 -0.83 -1.76 43.80
C ALA A 414 -1.48 -2.93 44.57
N ALA A 415 -2.75 -3.25 44.28
CA ALA A 415 -3.44 -4.39 44.88
C ALA A 415 -2.78 -5.74 44.53
N ALA A 416 -2.36 -5.92 43.27
CA ALA A 416 -1.63 -7.12 42.83
C ALA A 416 -0.25 -7.26 43.51
N ALA A 417 0.45 -6.14 43.75
CA ALA A 417 1.72 -6.13 44.47
C ALA A 417 1.53 -6.48 45.96
N ALA A 418 0.51 -5.92 46.62
CA ALA A 418 0.20 -6.22 48.02
C ALA A 418 -0.21 -7.69 48.25
N GLY A 419 -0.97 -8.28 47.31
CA GLY A 419 -1.33 -9.71 47.36
C GLY A 419 -0.11 -10.64 47.30
N LYS A 420 0.92 -10.28 46.52
CA LYS A 420 2.17 -11.05 46.43
C LYS A 420 3.01 -10.98 47.72
N GLN A 421 2.97 -9.86 48.44
CA GLN A 421 3.69 -9.75 49.72
C GLN A 421 3.07 -10.63 50.81
N ARG A 422 1.73 -10.74 50.87
CA ARG A 422 1.07 -11.64 51.84
C ARG A 422 1.31 -13.13 51.58
N GLY A 423 1.55 -13.54 50.32
CA GLY A 423 1.82 -14.94 49.96
C GLY A 423 3.23 -15.45 50.29
N ARG A 424 4.21 -14.58 50.56
CA ARG A 424 5.58 -14.99 50.92
C ARG A 424 5.78 -15.28 52.41
N GLY A 425 4.78 -14.99 53.25
CA GLY A 425 4.79 -15.30 54.68
C GLY A 425 4.30 -16.70 55.02
N ARG A 426 4.46 -17.71 54.14
CA ARG A 426 4.14 -19.09 54.52
C ARG A 426 5.26 -19.57 55.46
N PRO A 427 4.96 -19.83 56.75
CA PRO A 427 5.97 -20.29 57.69
C PRO A 427 6.60 -21.57 57.15
N ARG A 428 7.93 -21.57 57.00
CA ARG A 428 8.70 -22.79 56.77
C ARG A 428 8.37 -23.70 57.94
N LYS A 429 7.59 -24.76 57.70
CA LYS A 429 7.48 -25.88 58.64
C LYS A 429 8.90 -26.34 58.91
N ALA A 430 9.36 -26.17 60.15
CA ALA A 430 10.57 -26.80 60.63
C ALA A 430 10.36 -28.31 60.48
N ALA A 431 11.18 -28.95 59.64
CA ALA A 431 11.27 -30.39 59.60
C ALA A 431 12.04 -30.82 60.85
N ALA A 432 11.39 -31.67 61.65
CA ALA A 432 12.01 -32.42 62.73
C ALA A 432 12.83 -33.58 62.17
#